data_AF-A0A9P5MKZ4-F1
#
_entry.id   AF-A0A9P5MKZ4-F1
#
_cell.length_a   1.000
_cell.length_b   1.000
_cell.length_c   1.000
_cell.angle_alpha   90.00
_cell.angle_beta   90.00
_cell.angle_gamma   90.00
#
_symmetry.space_group_name_H-M   'P 1'
#
loop_
_entity.id
_entity.type
_entity.pdbx_description
1 polymer ?
#
loop_
_entity_poly.entity_id
_entity_poly.type
_entity_poly.pdbx_seq_one_letter_code
_entity_poly.pdbx_strand_id
1 'polypeptide(L)'
;MVRSTIIARASDALPLAASSDDEETETALHEHKQQSKLIFRRITPNSEPKCSIESGQYTLHYLIADNVVYLTIAEKSYPRKLAFSYLDELSKEFANVYGPKVETVRKPYAFVGFDTFMQKTARLYQDTRTATASSESNLNKLNDDLQDVTRIMTKNMEELLWRGDSLDKMSHLSTSLRSESEKYRKAARKINWDAMIRQYAPLGVVGLVLLIVIWWYLF
;
A
#
# COMPACT_ATOMS: atom_id res chain seq x y z
N MET A 1 13.44 -7.96 -2.59
CA MET A 1 13.02 -6.58 -2.25
C MET A 1 11.51 -6.51 -1.99
N VAL A 2 11.03 -5.45 -1.32
CA VAL A 2 9.60 -5.12 -1.21
C VAL A 2 9.09 -4.67 -2.57
N ARG A 3 7.92 -5.19 -2.99
CA ARG A 3 7.33 -4.93 -4.30
C ARG A 3 6.01 -4.17 -4.24
N SER A 4 5.13 -4.49 -3.29
CA SER A 4 3.80 -3.87 -3.17
C SER A 4 3.31 -3.93 -1.72
N THR A 5 2.55 -2.93 -1.28
CA THR A 5 2.04 -2.85 0.09
C THR A 5 0.58 -2.42 0.11
N ILE A 6 -0.24 -3.09 0.91
CA ILE A 6 -1.66 -2.82 1.10
C ILE A 6 -1.96 -2.72 2.59
N ILE A 7 -2.73 -1.70 2.95
CA ILE A 7 -3.20 -1.46 4.31
C ILE A 7 -4.72 -1.58 4.29
N ALA A 8 -5.27 -2.42 5.17
CA ALA A 8 -6.71 -2.65 5.28
C ALA A 8 -7.15 -2.66 6.75
N ARG A 9 -8.42 -2.35 7.00
CA ARG A 9 -9.00 -2.48 8.34
C ARG A 9 -9.27 -3.95 8.65
N ALA A 10 -8.90 -4.39 9.85
CA ALA A 10 -8.98 -5.81 10.24
C ALA A 10 -10.43 -6.29 10.45
N SER A 11 -11.35 -5.40 10.86
CA SER A 11 -12.74 -5.75 11.16
C SER A 11 -13.57 -6.13 9.93
N ASP A 12 -13.33 -5.51 8.77
CA ASP A 12 -14.14 -5.69 7.56
C ASP A 12 -13.32 -5.84 6.27
N ALA A 13 -11.99 -5.94 6.37
CA ALA A 13 -11.07 -5.97 5.24
C ALA A 13 -11.21 -4.76 4.31
N LEU A 14 -11.70 -3.60 4.80
CA LEU A 14 -11.82 -2.39 4.00
C LEU A 14 -10.42 -1.87 3.62
N PRO A 15 -10.10 -1.73 2.33
CA PRO A 15 -8.83 -1.15 1.91
C PRO A 15 -8.73 0.31 2.36
N LEU A 16 -7.66 0.65 3.06
CA LEU A 16 -7.40 1.97 3.64
C LEU A 16 -6.41 2.77 2.78
N ALA A 17 -5.31 2.13 2.38
CA ALA A 17 -4.27 2.66 1.51
C ALA A 17 -3.57 1.51 0.78
N ALA A 18 -2.93 1.81 -0.35
CA ALA A 18 -2.05 0.88 -1.06
C ALA A 18 -0.93 1.66 -1.76
N SER A 19 0.20 1.00 -1.98
CA SER A 19 1.29 1.55 -2.80
C SER A 19 0.85 1.65 -4.26
N SER A 20 1.29 2.70 -4.94
CA SER A 20 1.19 2.76 -6.40
C SER A 20 2.28 1.91 -7.03
N ASP A 21 1.87 0.90 -7.80
CA ASP A 21 2.78 0.01 -8.52
C ASP A 21 2.78 0.34 -10.03
N ASP A 22 3.87 0.03 -10.71
CA ASP A 22 3.96 0.17 -12.17
C ASP A 22 3.26 -0.99 -12.90
N GLU A 23 3.05 -0.84 -14.22
CA GLU A 23 2.27 -1.82 -15.00
C GLU A 23 2.92 -3.20 -15.04
N GLU A 24 4.26 -3.25 -15.01
CA GLU A 24 5.02 -4.49 -14.93
C GLU A 24 4.78 -5.20 -13.58
N THR A 25 4.89 -4.47 -12.46
CA THR A 25 4.66 -5.02 -11.12
C THR A 25 3.20 -5.44 -10.93
N GLU A 26 2.23 -4.66 -11.43
CA GLU A 26 0.81 -5.02 -11.41
C GLU A 26 0.56 -6.36 -12.13
N THR A 27 1.19 -6.55 -13.29
CA THR A 27 1.03 -7.77 -14.08
C THR A 27 1.71 -8.96 -13.39
N ALA A 28 2.94 -8.75 -12.89
CA ALA A 28 3.72 -9.79 -12.23
C ALA A 28 3.12 -10.25 -10.89
N LEU A 29 2.49 -9.33 -10.15
CA LEU A 29 1.92 -9.60 -8.82
C LEU A 29 0.41 -9.82 -8.82
N HIS A 30 -0.23 -9.92 -9.99
CA HIS A 30 -1.68 -10.03 -10.09
C HIS A 30 -2.24 -11.14 -9.18
N GLU A 31 -1.61 -12.32 -9.20
CA GLU A 31 -1.98 -13.45 -8.35
C GLU A 31 -1.77 -13.16 -6.85
N HIS A 32 -0.60 -12.65 -6.46
CA HIS A 32 -0.25 -12.36 -5.06
C HIS A 32 -1.14 -11.25 -4.47
N LYS A 33 -1.57 -10.28 -5.29
CA LYS A 33 -2.55 -9.26 -4.88
C LYS A 33 -3.96 -9.82 -4.65
N GLN A 34 -4.29 -10.92 -5.29
CA GLN A 34 -5.55 -11.62 -5.01
C GLN A 34 -5.44 -12.46 -3.74
N GLN A 35 -4.30 -13.11 -3.54
CA GLN A 35 -4.00 -13.83 -2.31
C GLN A 35 -4.02 -12.89 -1.09
N SER A 36 -3.49 -11.67 -1.20
CA SER A 36 -3.55 -10.68 -0.11
C SER A 36 -4.98 -10.33 0.30
N LYS A 37 -5.91 -10.20 -0.65
CA LYS A 37 -7.34 -10.04 -0.34
C LYS A 37 -7.93 -11.22 0.41
N LEU A 38 -7.56 -12.43 0.01
CA LEU A 38 -8.01 -13.63 0.72
C LEU A 38 -7.48 -13.64 2.15
N ILE A 39 -6.22 -13.24 2.35
CA ILE A 39 -5.60 -13.11 3.66
C ILE A 39 -6.38 -12.11 4.51
N PHE A 40 -6.66 -10.91 4.01
CA PHE A 40 -7.45 -9.91 4.75
C PHE A 40 -8.83 -10.43 5.17
N ARG A 41 -9.50 -11.22 4.32
CA ARG A 41 -10.82 -11.80 4.64
C ARG A 41 -10.76 -12.96 5.64
N ARG A 42 -9.60 -13.59 5.80
CA ARG A 42 -9.38 -14.73 6.70
C ARG A 42 -8.75 -14.34 8.02
N ILE A 43 -8.23 -13.12 8.14
CA ILE A 43 -7.77 -12.58 9.41
C ILE A 43 -8.97 -12.47 10.35
N THR A 44 -8.78 -13.00 11.55
CA THR A 44 -9.74 -13.00 12.65
C THR A 44 -9.06 -12.41 13.88
N PRO A 45 -9.83 -12.01 14.92
CA PRO A 45 -9.23 -11.52 16.17
C PRO A 45 -8.26 -12.49 16.86
N ASN A 46 -8.37 -13.79 16.57
CA ASN A 46 -7.48 -14.84 17.10
C ASN A 46 -6.27 -15.13 16.20
N SER A 47 -6.08 -14.37 15.12
CA SER A 47 -4.96 -14.56 14.20
C SER A 47 -3.68 -14.02 14.82
N GLU A 48 -2.55 -14.67 14.50
CA GLU A 48 -1.24 -14.20 14.93
C GLU A 48 -1.01 -12.75 14.48
N PRO A 49 -0.48 -11.87 15.35
CA PRO A 49 -0.29 -10.47 15.01
C PRO A 49 0.77 -10.26 13.93
N LYS A 50 1.71 -11.20 13.76
CA LYS A 50 2.77 -11.17 12.75
C LYS A 50 2.86 -12.54 12.08
N CYS A 51 2.80 -12.59 10.77
CA CYS A 51 2.89 -13.86 10.03
C CYS A 51 3.49 -13.63 8.64
N SER A 52 4.23 -14.64 8.17
CA SER A 52 4.76 -14.69 6.81
C SER A 52 4.05 -15.81 6.05
N ILE A 53 3.60 -15.54 4.84
CA ILE A 53 2.89 -16.50 3.99
C ILE A 53 3.68 -16.68 2.71
N GLU A 54 4.23 -17.87 2.51
CA GLU A 54 5.01 -18.19 1.31
C GLU A 54 4.10 -18.51 0.14
N SER A 55 4.34 -17.88 -1.02
CA SER A 55 3.65 -18.18 -2.28
C SER A 55 4.62 -18.12 -3.46
N GLY A 56 5.18 -19.28 -3.81
CA GLY A 56 6.11 -19.42 -4.93
C GLY A 56 7.35 -18.53 -4.81
N GLN A 57 7.48 -17.56 -5.72
CA GLN A 57 8.62 -16.64 -5.79
C GLN A 57 8.54 -15.44 -4.82
N TYR A 58 7.38 -15.25 -4.20
CA TYR A 58 7.12 -14.14 -3.28
C TYR A 58 6.72 -14.65 -1.90
N THR A 59 6.79 -13.76 -0.93
CA THR A 59 6.33 -13.97 0.43
C THR A 59 5.51 -12.77 0.87
N LEU A 60 4.32 -13.03 1.38
CA LEU A 60 3.40 -12.03 1.89
C LEU A 60 3.61 -11.93 3.39
N HIS A 61 4.10 -10.79 3.86
CA HIS A 61 4.26 -10.52 5.28
C HIS A 61 3.11 -9.63 5.74
N TYR A 62 2.44 -9.98 6.84
CA TYR A 62 1.45 -9.10 7.44
C TYR A 62 1.72 -8.83 8.92
N LEU A 63 1.36 -7.62 9.34
CA LEU A 63 1.36 -7.13 10.71
C LEU A 63 -0.04 -6.61 11.04
N ILE A 64 -0.59 -7.03 12.18
CA ILE A 64 -1.87 -6.54 12.71
C ILE A 64 -1.56 -5.63 13.90
N ALA A 65 -2.03 -4.38 13.85
CA ALA A 65 -1.93 -3.41 14.95
C ALA A 65 -3.14 -2.48 14.94
N ASP A 66 -3.73 -2.22 16.11
CA ASP A 66 -4.83 -1.27 16.32
C ASP A 66 -5.99 -1.38 15.30
N ASN A 67 -6.49 -2.60 15.07
CA ASN A 67 -7.53 -2.91 14.09
C ASN A 67 -7.15 -2.60 12.62
N VAL A 68 -5.86 -2.49 12.31
CA VAL A 68 -5.32 -2.31 10.96
C VAL A 68 -4.38 -3.46 10.63
N VAL A 69 -4.51 -3.99 9.42
CA VAL A 69 -3.61 -4.98 8.84
C VAL A 69 -2.74 -4.31 7.80
N TYR A 70 -1.43 -4.38 8.01
CA TYR A 70 -0.40 -3.93 7.10
C TYR A 70 0.18 -5.16 6.41
N LEU A 71 0.04 -5.27 5.09
CA LEU A 71 0.54 -6.40 4.32
C LEU A 71 1.50 -5.91 3.24
N THR A 72 2.66 -6.55 3.14
CA THR A 72 3.62 -6.31 2.06
C THR A 72 3.95 -7.59 1.31
N ILE A 73 4.09 -7.47 0.00
CA ILE A 73 4.56 -8.50 -0.91
C ILE A 73 6.04 -8.25 -1.14
N ALA A 74 6.87 -9.21 -0.75
CA ALA A 74 8.31 -9.16 -0.96
C ALA A 74 8.78 -10.40 -1.73
N GLU A 75 9.91 -10.29 -2.41
CA GLU A 75 10.58 -11.46 -2.98
C GLU A 75 10.98 -12.44 -1.89
N LYS A 76 10.95 -13.74 -2.19
CA LYS A 76 11.31 -14.80 -1.25
C LYS A 76 12.72 -14.66 -0.66
N SER A 77 13.66 -14.10 -1.42
CA SER A 77 15.03 -13.84 -0.98
C SER A 77 15.17 -12.66 -0.01
N TYR A 78 14.11 -11.86 0.16
CA TYR A 78 14.17 -10.66 0.98
C TYR A 78 14.18 -11.01 2.48
N PRO A 79 15.08 -10.42 3.29
CA PRO A 79 15.16 -10.73 4.71
C PRO A 79 13.86 -10.39 5.44
N ARG A 80 13.26 -11.40 6.09
CA ARG A 80 12.04 -11.26 6.90
C ARG A 80 12.15 -10.13 7.92
N LYS A 81 13.30 -10.01 8.57
CA LYS A 81 13.60 -8.96 9.56
C LYS A 81 13.37 -7.55 8.99
N LEU A 82 13.82 -7.31 7.75
CA LEU A 82 13.63 -6.03 7.09
C LEU A 82 12.18 -5.80 6.67
N ALA A 83 11.47 -6.85 6.22
CA ALA A 83 10.06 -6.74 5.86
C ALA A 83 9.19 -6.33 7.05
N PHE A 84 9.41 -6.91 8.24
CA PHE A 84 8.66 -6.52 9.43
C PHE A 84 9.09 -5.16 10.00
N SER A 85 10.37 -4.80 9.90
CA SER A 85 10.83 -3.45 10.25
C SER A 85 10.15 -2.39 9.37
N TYR A 86 10.04 -2.65 8.07
CA TYR A 86 9.29 -1.81 7.14
C TYR A 86 7.81 -1.69 7.55
N LEU A 87 7.13 -2.81 7.83
CA LEU A 87 5.72 -2.79 8.24
C LEU A 87 5.50 -2.06 9.58
N ASP A 88 6.43 -2.18 10.52
CA ASP A 88 6.38 -1.51 11.82
C ASP A 88 6.55 0.01 11.70
N GLU A 89 7.43 0.47 10.81
CA GLU A 89 7.55 1.90 10.51
C GLU A 89 6.28 2.46 9.87
N LEU A 90 5.67 1.70 8.96
CA LEU A 90 4.37 2.06 8.38
C LEU A 90 3.26 2.10 9.43
N SER A 91 3.21 1.15 10.35
CA SER A 91 2.15 1.08 11.36
C SER A 91 2.20 2.25 12.32
N LYS A 92 3.39 2.62 12.80
CA LYS A 92 3.62 3.77 13.68
C LYS A 92 3.20 5.08 13.03
N GLU A 93 3.65 5.32 11.79
CA GLU A 93 3.30 6.56 11.09
C GLU A 93 1.80 6.60 10.73
N PHE A 94 1.23 5.48 10.28
CA PHE A 94 -0.18 5.43 9.93
C PHE A 94 -1.08 5.65 11.15
N ALA A 95 -0.75 5.03 12.29
CA ALA A 95 -1.47 5.24 13.55
C ALA A 95 -1.39 6.70 14.01
N ASN A 96 -0.22 7.33 13.91
CA ASN A 96 0.00 8.72 14.27
C ASN A 96 -0.84 9.69 13.41
N VAL A 97 -0.85 9.49 12.08
CA VAL A 97 -1.50 10.40 11.14
C VAL A 97 -3.01 10.14 11.01
N TYR A 98 -3.41 8.86 10.99
CA TYR A 98 -4.77 8.44 10.61
C TYR A 98 -5.51 7.61 11.65
N GLY A 99 -4.85 7.12 12.71
CA GLY A 99 -5.42 6.20 13.70
C GLY A 99 -6.85 6.55 14.16
N PRO A 100 -7.12 7.79 14.63
CA PRO A 100 -8.46 8.18 15.09
C PRO A 100 -9.56 8.11 14.01
N LYS A 101 -9.20 8.17 12.73
CA LYS A 101 -10.13 8.22 11.60
C LYS A 101 -10.46 6.82 11.05
N VAL A 102 -9.67 5.80 11.39
CA VAL A 102 -9.77 4.44 10.84
C VAL A 102 -11.14 3.82 11.08
N GLU A 103 -11.73 3.97 12.27
CA GLU A 103 -13.04 3.38 12.59
C GLU A 103 -14.19 4.06 11.85
N THR A 104 -14.10 5.37 11.65
CA THR A 104 -15.19 6.17 11.08
C THR A 104 -15.30 6.03 9.56
N VAL A 105 -14.22 5.61 8.91
CA VAL A 105 -14.16 5.63 7.44
C VAL A 105 -14.94 4.47 6.83
N ARG A 106 -15.68 4.78 5.77
CA ARG A 106 -16.50 3.82 5.02
C ARG A 106 -16.07 3.69 3.56
N LYS A 107 -15.33 4.67 3.04
CA LYS A 107 -14.88 4.69 1.65
C LYS A 107 -13.59 3.88 1.50
N PRO A 108 -13.49 2.97 0.52
CA PRO A 108 -12.23 2.32 0.18
C PRO A 108 -11.16 3.33 -0.23
N TYR A 109 -9.91 3.06 0.15
CA TYR A 109 -8.75 3.90 -0.16
C TYR A 109 -8.92 5.35 0.30
N ALA A 110 -9.52 5.58 1.46
CA ALA A 110 -9.70 6.92 1.98
C ALA A 110 -8.38 7.63 2.34
N PHE A 111 -7.31 6.87 2.57
CA PHE A 111 -5.99 7.38 2.98
C PHE A 111 -4.95 7.23 1.87
N VAL A 112 -5.35 7.44 0.60
CA VAL A 112 -4.44 7.41 -0.57
C VAL A 112 -3.23 8.34 -0.43
N GLY A 113 -3.33 9.42 0.33
CA GLY A 113 -2.20 10.33 0.59
C GLY A 113 -1.00 9.64 1.27
N PHE A 114 -1.23 8.52 1.96
CA PHE A 114 -0.18 7.75 2.61
C PHE A 114 0.76 7.04 1.63
N ASP A 115 0.37 6.90 0.35
CA ASP A 115 1.20 6.30 -0.71
C ASP A 115 2.58 6.95 -0.83
N THR A 116 2.66 8.28 -0.68
CA THR A 116 3.95 8.99 -0.75
C THR A 116 4.91 8.56 0.35
N PHE A 117 4.40 8.32 1.57
CA PHE A 117 5.22 7.81 2.66
C PHE A 117 5.63 6.36 2.39
N MET A 118 4.68 5.50 2.01
CA MET A 118 4.96 4.09 1.69
C MET A 118 6.02 3.92 0.61
N GLN A 119 5.99 4.73 -0.45
CA GLN A 119 7.00 4.68 -1.52
C GLN A 119 8.38 5.15 -1.05
N LYS A 120 8.45 6.23 -0.27
CA LYS A 120 9.73 6.72 0.29
C LYS A 120 10.36 5.67 1.21
N THR A 121 9.57 5.11 2.11
CA THR A 121 10.03 4.07 3.03
C THR A 121 10.39 2.80 2.26
N ALA A 122 9.59 2.37 1.26
CA ALA A 122 9.93 1.19 0.45
C ALA A 122 11.29 1.33 -0.25
N ARG A 123 11.62 2.52 -0.79
CA ARG A 123 12.93 2.79 -1.41
C ARG A 123 14.07 2.70 -0.40
N LEU A 124 13.87 3.21 0.83
CA LEU A 124 14.87 3.10 1.91
C LEU A 124 15.16 1.64 2.26
N TYR A 125 14.14 0.78 2.23
CA TYR A 125 14.23 -0.64 2.55
C TYR A 125 14.58 -1.54 1.35
N GLN A 126 14.64 -1.00 0.12
CA GLN A 126 15.10 -1.70 -1.08
C GLN A 126 16.61 -1.87 -1.11
N ASP A 127 17.35 -0.83 -0.71
CA ASP A 127 18.81 -0.89 -0.63
C ASP A 127 19.22 -1.57 0.67
N THR A 128 19.43 -2.87 0.65
CA THR A 128 19.77 -3.66 1.83
C THR A 128 21.01 -3.12 2.56
N ARG A 129 21.97 -2.49 1.85
CA ARG A 129 23.19 -1.91 2.45
C ARG A 129 22.89 -0.60 3.18
N THR A 130 22.09 0.27 2.56
CA THR A 130 21.67 1.52 3.18
C THR A 130 20.66 1.26 4.29
N ALA A 131 19.75 0.30 4.12
CA ALA A 131 18.81 -0.15 5.13
C ALA A 131 19.52 -0.70 6.35
N THR A 132 20.57 -1.53 6.23
CA THR A 132 21.35 -1.98 7.40
C THR A 132 22.11 -0.85 8.11
N ALA A 133 22.61 0.15 7.38
CA ALA A 133 23.36 1.27 7.96
C ALA A 133 22.45 2.37 8.57
N SER A 134 21.32 2.67 7.93
CA SER A 134 20.30 3.61 8.44
C SER A 134 19.48 2.97 9.55
N SER A 135 19.18 1.68 9.41
CA SER A 135 18.64 0.92 10.52
C SER A 135 19.65 0.89 11.66
N GLU A 136 20.95 0.60 11.51
CA GLU A 136 21.94 0.58 12.63
C GLU A 136 21.87 1.78 13.60
N SER A 137 21.68 3.01 13.11
CA SER A 137 21.54 4.20 13.98
C SER A 137 20.23 4.22 14.80
N ASN A 138 19.15 3.65 14.26
CA ASN A 138 17.86 3.42 14.92
C ASN A 138 17.74 2.01 15.53
N LEU A 139 18.65 1.08 15.19
CA LEU A 139 18.61 -0.35 15.45
C LEU A 139 18.99 -0.63 16.89
N ASN A 140 19.84 0.19 17.51
CA ASN A 140 20.20 -0.02 18.91
C ASN A 140 19.00 0.08 19.86
N LYS A 141 17.92 0.77 19.47
CA LYS A 141 16.63 0.74 20.18
C LYS A 141 15.66 -0.31 19.62
N LEU A 142 15.77 -0.66 18.33
CA LEU A 142 14.94 -1.68 17.68
C LEU A 142 15.45 -3.12 17.90
N ASN A 143 16.68 -3.32 18.37
CA ASN A 143 17.33 -4.63 18.52
C ASN A 143 16.60 -5.53 19.53
N ASP A 144 15.99 -4.92 20.55
CA ASP A 144 15.16 -5.62 21.53
C ASP A 144 13.84 -6.12 20.91
N ASP A 145 13.18 -5.33 20.06
CA ASP A 145 11.97 -5.75 19.32
C ASP A 145 12.30 -6.72 18.15
N LEU A 146 13.55 -6.73 17.67
CA LEU A 146 14.01 -7.54 16.55
C LEU A 146 14.41 -8.98 16.93
N GLN A 147 14.59 -9.30 18.21
CA GLN A 147 14.74 -10.70 18.66
C GLN A 147 13.47 -11.53 18.39
N ASP A 148 12.32 -10.87 18.19
CA ASP A 148 11.02 -11.50 18.04
C ASP A 148 10.69 -12.02 16.63
N VAL A 149 11.57 -11.79 15.64
CA VAL A 149 11.38 -12.30 14.26
C VAL A 149 11.39 -13.83 14.21
N THR A 150 12.05 -14.48 15.18
CA THR A 150 12.10 -15.94 15.31
C THR A 150 10.76 -16.55 15.71
N ARG A 151 9.88 -15.80 16.37
CA ARG A 151 8.53 -16.24 16.77
C ARG A 151 7.48 -16.05 15.66
N ILE A 152 7.86 -15.42 14.54
CA ILE A 152 6.92 -15.14 13.45
C ILE A 152 6.54 -16.44 12.75
N MET A 153 5.26 -16.80 12.83
CA MET A 153 4.71 -17.96 12.17
C MET A 153 4.89 -17.84 10.66
N THR A 154 5.34 -18.94 10.04
CA THR A 154 5.39 -19.06 8.58
C THR A 154 4.32 -20.04 8.15
N LYS A 155 3.47 -19.64 7.22
CA LYS A 155 2.43 -20.49 6.63
C LYS A 155 2.67 -20.58 5.13
N ASN A 156 2.17 -21.62 4.53
CA ASN A 156 2.17 -21.76 3.08
C ASN A 156 0.82 -21.27 2.51
N MET A 157 0.86 -20.58 1.37
CA MET A 157 -0.35 -20.04 0.73
C MET A 157 -1.30 -21.13 0.26
N GLU A 158 -0.79 -22.24 -0.25
CA GLU A 158 -1.59 -23.40 -0.66
C GLU A 158 -2.37 -23.96 0.53
N GLU A 159 -1.72 -24.16 1.69
CA GLU A 159 -2.39 -24.62 2.92
C GLU A 159 -3.49 -23.64 3.39
N LEU A 160 -3.19 -22.34 3.29
CA LEU A 160 -4.21 -21.32 3.52
C LEU A 160 -5.36 -21.47 2.52
N LEU A 161 -5.13 -21.63 1.21
CA LEU A 161 -6.19 -21.78 0.22
C LEU A 161 -7.11 -22.98 0.52
N TRP A 162 -6.55 -24.15 0.83
CA TRP A 162 -7.30 -25.40 1.06
C TRP A 162 -8.24 -25.35 2.27
N ARG A 163 -7.95 -24.54 3.29
CA ARG A 163 -8.77 -24.48 4.51
C ARG A 163 -10.10 -23.71 4.37
N GLY A 164 -10.42 -23.10 3.22
CA GLY A 164 -11.54 -22.14 3.15
C GLY A 164 -12.20 -21.93 1.80
N ASP A 165 -12.40 -22.98 1.01
CA ASP A 165 -13.30 -23.02 -0.15
C ASP A 165 -12.83 -22.29 -1.44
N SER A 166 -12.45 -23.13 -2.40
CA SER A 166 -12.21 -22.98 -3.86
C SER A 166 -11.28 -21.89 -4.43
N LEU A 167 -10.23 -22.39 -5.10
CA LEU A 167 -9.36 -21.71 -6.07
C LEU A 167 -10.15 -20.98 -7.18
N ASP A 168 -11.38 -21.46 -7.49
CA ASP A 168 -12.24 -20.94 -8.56
C ASP A 168 -12.78 -19.52 -8.32
N LYS A 169 -12.87 -19.05 -7.08
CA LYS A 169 -13.37 -17.69 -6.79
C LYS A 169 -12.33 -16.60 -7.05
N MET A 170 -11.07 -16.97 -7.23
CA MET A 170 -9.97 -16.02 -7.51
C MET A 170 -10.12 -15.39 -8.91
N SER A 171 -10.62 -16.16 -9.89
CA SER A 171 -10.90 -15.72 -11.26
C SER A 171 -11.80 -14.47 -11.33
N HIS A 172 -12.95 -14.48 -10.64
CA HIS A 172 -13.93 -13.37 -10.70
C HIS A 172 -13.55 -12.14 -9.86
N LEU A 173 -12.64 -12.26 -8.89
CA LEU A 173 -12.12 -11.12 -8.11
C LEU A 173 -11.11 -10.28 -8.91
N SER A 174 -10.53 -10.84 -9.98
CA SER A 174 -9.56 -10.18 -10.89
C SER A 174 -10.12 -8.91 -11.55
N THR A 175 -11.38 -8.97 -11.99
CA THR A 175 -11.94 -7.95 -12.89
C THR A 175 -12.39 -6.69 -12.14
N SER A 176 -12.83 -6.81 -10.89
CA SER A 176 -13.23 -5.66 -10.07
C SER A 176 -12.03 -4.85 -9.58
N LEU A 177 -10.88 -5.51 -9.37
CA LEU A 177 -9.63 -4.92 -8.87
C LEU A 177 -9.04 -3.85 -9.77
N ARG A 178 -8.73 -4.23 -11.00
CA ARG A 178 -8.14 -3.32 -11.99
C ARG A 178 -9.10 -2.18 -12.29
N SER A 179 -10.40 -2.47 -12.38
CA SER A 179 -11.44 -1.44 -12.61
C SER A 179 -11.58 -0.46 -11.44
N GLU A 180 -11.58 -0.91 -10.19
CA GLU A 180 -11.71 0.01 -9.04
C GLU A 180 -10.46 0.85 -8.84
N SER A 181 -9.26 0.24 -8.81
CA SER A 181 -8.01 0.99 -8.61
C SER A 181 -7.77 2.00 -9.75
N GLU A 182 -8.08 1.65 -11.01
CA GLU A 182 -7.98 2.61 -12.11
C GLU A 182 -8.99 3.74 -12.03
N LYS A 183 -10.24 3.47 -11.62
CA LYS A 183 -11.28 4.50 -11.47
C LYS A 183 -10.89 5.51 -10.38
N TYR A 184 -10.34 5.05 -9.25
CA TYR A 184 -9.89 5.95 -8.19
C TYR A 184 -8.58 6.67 -8.53
N ARG A 185 -7.63 6.04 -9.25
CA ARG A 185 -6.45 6.71 -9.82
C ARG A 185 -6.85 7.85 -10.75
N LYS A 186 -7.82 7.61 -11.63
CA LYS A 186 -8.37 8.64 -12.52
C LYS A 186 -9.06 9.75 -11.71
N ALA A 187 -9.78 9.42 -10.64
CA ALA A 187 -10.41 10.40 -9.76
C ALA A 187 -9.38 11.28 -9.03
N ALA A 188 -8.32 10.71 -8.46
CA ALA A 188 -7.24 11.47 -7.80
C ALA A 188 -6.51 12.39 -8.79
N ARG A 189 -6.21 11.89 -9.99
CA ARG A 189 -5.60 12.71 -11.06
C ARG A 189 -6.51 13.85 -11.49
N LYS A 190 -7.82 13.61 -11.58
CA LYS A 190 -8.83 14.64 -11.87
C LYS A 190 -8.85 15.73 -10.79
N ILE A 191 -8.76 15.37 -9.51
CA ILE A 191 -8.71 16.36 -8.40
C ILE A 191 -7.49 17.28 -8.54
N ASN A 192 -6.31 16.72 -8.82
CA ASN A 192 -5.11 17.53 -9.06
C ASN A 192 -5.24 18.42 -10.31
N TRP A 193 -5.89 17.92 -11.35
CA TRP A 193 -6.10 18.68 -12.59
C TRP A 193 -7.10 19.82 -12.39
N ASP A 194 -8.16 19.58 -11.64
CA ASP A 194 -9.18 20.59 -11.34
C ASP A 194 -8.61 21.71 -10.45
N ALA A 195 -7.78 21.36 -9.46
CA ALA A 195 -7.03 22.33 -8.66
C ALA A 195 -6.08 23.17 -9.51
N MET A 196 -5.36 22.54 -10.45
CA MET A 196 -4.44 23.21 -11.37
C MET A 196 -5.18 24.18 -12.30
N ILE A 197 -6.29 23.73 -12.92
CA ILE A 197 -7.12 24.58 -13.79
C ILE A 197 -7.64 25.79 -13.02
N ARG A 198 -8.11 25.61 -11.79
CA ARG A 198 -8.64 26.69 -10.97
C ARG A 198 -7.60 27.76 -10.63
N GLN A 199 -6.33 27.37 -10.51
CA GLN A 199 -5.22 28.29 -10.25
C GLN A 199 -4.79 29.07 -11.51
N TYR A 200 -4.76 28.43 -12.69
CA TYR A 200 -4.24 29.04 -13.92
C TYR A 200 -5.31 29.67 -14.83
N ALA A 201 -6.60 29.34 -14.65
CA ALA A 201 -7.69 29.90 -15.44
C ALA A 201 -7.76 31.45 -15.42
N PRO A 202 -7.60 32.14 -14.27
CA PRO A 202 -7.64 33.61 -14.24
C PRO A 202 -6.50 34.24 -15.06
N LEU A 203 -5.30 33.66 -15.00
CA LEU A 203 -4.14 34.12 -15.76
C LEU A 203 -4.36 33.95 -17.27
N GLY A 204 -4.95 32.84 -17.68
CA GLY A 204 -5.31 32.59 -19.08
C GLY A 204 -6.34 33.59 -19.62
N VAL A 205 -7.38 33.91 -18.84
CA VAL A 205 -8.39 34.91 -19.22
C VAL A 205 -7.77 36.30 -19.39
N VAL A 206 -6.91 36.73 -18.46
CA VAL A 206 -6.20 38.02 -18.58
C VAL A 206 -5.33 38.07 -19.83
N GLY A 207 -4.57 37.00 -20.12
CA GLY A 207 -3.75 36.91 -21.33
C GLY A 207 -4.60 36.98 -22.62
N LEU A 208 -5.74 36.30 -22.64
CA LEU A 208 -6.64 36.31 -23.79
C LEU A 208 -7.27 37.69 -24.03
N VAL A 209 -7.68 38.39 -22.96
CA VAL A 209 -8.19 39.76 -23.06
C VAL A 209 -7.11 40.70 -23.60
N LEU A 210 -5.86 40.58 -23.13
CA LEU A 210 -4.75 41.39 -23.65
C LEU A 210 -4.49 41.13 -25.14
N LEU A 211 -4.55 39.88 -25.59
CA LEU A 211 -4.40 39.54 -27.01
C LEU A 211 -5.52 40.14 -27.87
N ILE A 212 -6.77 40.14 -27.40
CA ILE A 212 -7.89 40.76 -28.11
C ILE A 212 -7.69 42.27 -28.22
N VAL A 213 -7.26 42.93 -27.14
CA VAL A 213 -7.00 44.38 -27.15
C VAL A 213 -5.87 44.73 -28.09
N ILE A 214 -4.78 43.95 -28.08
CA ILE A 214 -3.65 44.15 -29.01
C ILE A 214 -4.11 43.95 -30.45
N TRP A 215 -4.87 42.89 -30.74
CA TRP A 215 -5.36 42.63 -32.10
C TRP A 215 -6.27 43.77 -32.60
N TRP A 216 -7.17 44.26 -31.76
CA TRP A 216 -8.06 45.37 -32.09
C TRP A 216 -7.35 46.72 -32.20
N TYR A 217 -6.18 46.86 -31.57
CA TYR A 217 -5.34 48.06 -31.71
C TYR A 217 -4.48 48.01 -32.98
N LEU A 218 -4.11 46.82 -33.44
CA LEU A 218 -3.19 46.62 -34.56
C LEU A 218 -3.88 46.47 -35.93
N PHE A 219 -5.18 46.16 -35.95
CA PHE A 219 -6.03 45.99 -37.12
C PHE A 219 -7.30 46.84 -37.01
#